data_AF-A0A923SQC1-F1
#
_entry.id   AF-A0A923SQC1-F1
#
_cell.length_a   1.000
_cell.length_b   1.000
_cell.length_c   1.000
_cell.angle_alpha   90.00
_cell.angle_beta   90.00
_cell.angle_gamma   90.00
#
_symmetry.space_group_name_H-M   'P 1'
#
loop_
_entity.id
_entity.type
_entity.pdbx_description
1 polymer ?
#
loop_
_entity_poly.entity_id
_entity_poly.type
_entity_poly.pdbx_seq_one_letter_code
_entity_poly.pdbx_strand_id
1 'polypeptide(L)'
;MQNRTVSAITSAFKLVVIEPSGFEECPKLVDSLKSKKPIIINLERIESDTARKIFDFLSGATYALNGNVQKVANNIFVFAPENVDITAGVNHKGFSFENEKKNSNPWK
;
A
#
# COMPACT_ATOMS: atom_id res chain seq x y z
N MET A 1 -12.04 43.74 -25.53
CA MET A 1 -11.45 43.28 -24.25
C MET A 1 -11.24 41.78 -24.35
N GLN A 2 -10.00 41.30 -24.40
CA GLN A 2 -9.68 39.87 -24.57
C GLN A 2 -9.75 39.15 -23.22
N ASN A 3 -10.60 38.12 -23.11
CA ASN A 3 -10.66 37.24 -21.94
C ASN A 3 -9.40 36.36 -21.90
N ARG A 4 -8.50 36.65 -20.97
CA ARG A 4 -7.45 35.70 -20.58
C ARG A 4 -8.09 34.58 -19.78
N THR A 5 -8.31 33.43 -20.41
CA THR A 5 -8.62 32.18 -19.71
C THR A 5 -7.41 31.79 -18.86
N VAL A 6 -7.52 31.98 -17.55
CA VAL A 6 -6.56 31.46 -16.57
C VAL A 6 -6.77 29.95 -16.55
N SER A 7 -5.97 29.21 -17.31
CA SER A 7 -5.93 27.75 -17.21
C SER A 7 -5.31 27.41 -15.85
N ALA A 8 -6.15 27.14 -14.85
CA ALA A 8 -5.68 26.63 -13.58
C ALA A 8 -4.93 25.32 -13.85
N ILE A 9 -3.61 25.33 -13.68
CA ILE A 9 -2.79 24.11 -13.68
C ILE A 9 -3.09 23.41 -12.35
N THR A 10 -4.26 22.77 -12.25
CA THR A 10 -4.50 21.79 -11.19
C THR A 10 -3.59 20.61 -11.51
N SER A 11 -2.46 20.54 -10.81
CA SER A 11 -1.62 19.35 -10.81
C SER A 11 -2.49 18.19 -10.28
N ALA A 12 -2.96 17.34 -11.19
CA ALA A 12 -3.78 16.20 -10.81
C ALA A 12 -2.98 15.29 -9.87
N PHE A 13 -3.55 14.99 -8.70
CA PHE A 13 -2.98 14.03 -7.76
C PHE A 13 -2.83 12.67 -8.44
N LYS A 14 -1.63 12.08 -8.40
CA LYS A 14 -1.33 10.79 -9.05
C LYS A 14 -1.00 9.76 -7.98
N LEU A 15 -1.66 8.62 -8.07
CA LEU A 15 -1.42 7.43 -7.23
C LEU A 15 -1.22 6.21 -8.12
N VAL A 16 -0.59 5.18 -7.58
CA VAL A 16 -0.37 3.89 -8.26
C VAL A 16 -1.31 2.85 -7.66
N VAL A 17 -2.05 2.12 -8.49
CA VAL A 17 -2.82 0.94 -8.08
C VAL A 17 -2.27 -0.25 -8.83
N ILE A 18 -1.94 -1.33 -8.12
CA ILE A 18 -1.33 -2.50 -8.74
C ILE A 18 -1.73 -3.80 -8.03
N GLU A 19 -1.84 -4.86 -8.81
CA GLU A 19 -1.84 -6.24 -8.35
C GLU A 19 -0.47 -6.81 -8.73
N PRO A 20 0.51 -6.83 -7.80
CA PRO A 20 1.87 -7.26 -8.13
C PRO A 20 1.86 -8.72 -8.60
N SER A 21 2.66 -9.04 -9.60
CA SER A 21 2.92 -10.39 -10.08
C SER A 21 4.02 -11.11 -9.29
N GLY A 22 4.87 -10.36 -8.58
CA GLY A 22 5.95 -10.90 -7.77
C GLY A 22 6.79 -9.85 -7.08
N PHE A 23 7.81 -10.31 -6.35
CA PHE A 23 8.68 -9.45 -5.54
C PHE A 23 9.51 -8.44 -6.36
N GLU A 24 9.83 -8.78 -7.62
CA GLU A 24 10.63 -7.95 -8.53
C GLU A 24 10.03 -6.57 -8.83
N GLU A 25 8.73 -6.37 -8.55
CA GLU A 25 8.05 -5.10 -8.76
C GLU A 25 8.30 -4.07 -7.64
N CYS A 26 8.74 -4.53 -6.46
CA CYS A 26 8.87 -3.68 -5.27
C CYS A 26 9.78 -2.45 -5.49
N PRO A 27 10.95 -2.54 -6.16
CA PRO A 27 11.80 -1.37 -6.40
C PRO A 27 11.10 -0.24 -7.16
N LYS A 28 10.30 -0.59 -8.19
CA LYS A 28 9.53 0.40 -8.99
C LYS A 28 8.45 1.08 -8.16
N LEU A 29 7.84 0.35 -7.23
CA LEU A 29 6.87 0.90 -6.28
C LEU A 29 7.58 1.85 -5.31
N VAL A 30 8.74 1.49 -4.76
CA VAL A 30 9.51 2.40 -3.90
C VAL A 30 9.89 3.70 -4.63
N ASP A 31 10.25 3.65 -5.91
CA ASP A 31 10.51 4.87 -6.69
C ASP A 31 9.26 5.74 -6.87
N SER A 32 8.08 5.12 -6.92
CA SER A 32 6.80 5.85 -6.92
C SER A 32 6.53 6.53 -5.57
N LEU A 33 6.81 5.86 -4.44
CA LEU A 33 6.73 6.46 -3.11
C LEU A 33 7.69 7.65 -2.96
N LYS A 34 8.95 7.49 -3.41
CA LYS A 34 9.95 8.58 -3.43
C LYS A 34 9.51 9.77 -4.28
N SER A 35 8.71 9.51 -5.32
CA SER A 35 8.10 10.54 -6.17
C SER A 35 6.84 11.17 -5.55
N LYS A 36 6.58 10.96 -4.25
CA LYS A 36 5.43 11.48 -3.50
C LYS A 36 4.08 10.96 -4.01
N LYS A 37 4.07 9.77 -4.64
CA LYS A 37 2.86 9.10 -5.13
C LYS A 37 2.53 7.94 -4.20
N PRO A 38 1.35 7.91 -3.57
CA PRO A 38 0.93 6.77 -2.77
C PRO A 38 0.61 5.57 -3.66
N ILE A 39 0.65 4.39 -3.06
CA ILE A 39 0.55 3.11 -3.75
C ILE A 39 -0.50 2.24 -3.06
N ILE A 40 -1.41 1.71 -3.85
CA ILE A 40 -2.38 0.71 -3.43
C ILE A 40 -1.97 -0.62 -4.05
N ILE A 41 -1.72 -1.63 -3.21
CA ILE A 41 -1.39 -2.98 -3.67
C ILE A 41 -2.51 -3.95 -3.33
N ASN A 42 -2.85 -4.84 -4.26
CA ASN A 42 -3.66 -6.03 -4.01
C ASN A 42 -2.76 -7.27 -3.99
N LEU A 43 -2.70 -7.97 -2.85
CA LEU A 43 -1.92 -9.19 -2.64
C LEU A 43 -2.79 -10.46 -2.58
N GLU A 44 -4.08 -10.39 -2.94
CA GLU A 44 -5.00 -11.54 -2.87
C GLU A 44 -4.56 -12.73 -3.74
N ARG A 45 -3.88 -12.49 -4.87
CA ARG A 45 -3.45 -13.54 -5.80
C ARG A 45 -2.00 -13.96 -5.66
N ILE A 46 -1.29 -13.42 -4.68
CA ILE A 46 0.11 -13.71 -4.44
C ILE A 46 0.24 -14.78 -3.36
N GLU A 47 1.17 -15.72 -3.55
CA GLU A 47 1.52 -16.72 -2.54
C GLU A 47 1.89 -16.04 -1.21
N SER A 48 1.43 -16.59 -0.08
CA SER A 48 1.59 -16.00 1.25
C SER A 48 3.02 -15.57 1.57
N ASP A 49 4.01 -16.38 1.20
CA ASP A 49 5.42 -16.08 1.45
C ASP A 49 5.91 -14.89 0.62
N THR A 50 5.49 -14.80 -0.64
CA THR A 50 5.84 -13.69 -1.53
C THR A 50 5.09 -12.42 -1.12
N ALA A 51 3.81 -12.53 -0.74
CA ALA A 51 2.99 -11.41 -0.27
C ALA A 51 3.61 -10.78 0.99
N ARG A 52 4.10 -11.61 1.92
CA ARG A 52 4.82 -11.17 3.11
C ARG A 52 6.11 -10.43 2.77
N LYS A 53 6.93 -10.97 1.86
CA LYS A 53 8.16 -10.30 1.40
C LYS A 53 7.87 -8.94 0.77
N ILE A 54 6.86 -8.85 -0.10
CA ILE A 54 6.45 -7.60 -0.74
C ILE A 54 6.00 -6.58 0.33
N PHE A 55 5.15 -7.02 1.26
CA PHE A 55 4.66 -6.16 2.34
C PHE A 55 5.79 -5.65 3.23
N ASP A 56 6.69 -6.53 3.67
CA ASP A 56 7.80 -6.18 4.56
C ASP A 56 8.75 -5.19 3.86
N PHE A 57 9.03 -5.39 2.58
CA PHE A 57 9.89 -4.50 1.80
C PHE A 57 9.26 -3.11 1.62
N LEU A 58 7.99 -3.04 1.22
CA LEU A 58 7.29 -1.76 1.03
C LEU A 58 7.05 -1.04 2.34
N SER A 59 6.78 -1.77 3.43
CA SER A 59 6.61 -1.21 4.77
C SER A 59 7.93 -0.63 5.28
N GLY A 60 9.04 -1.33 5.09
CA GLY A 60 10.37 -0.83 5.44
C GLY A 60 10.74 0.44 4.65
N ALA A 61 10.47 0.45 3.35
CA ALA A 61 10.69 1.64 2.51
C ALA A 61 9.79 2.81 2.91
N THR A 62 8.51 2.56 3.19
CA THR A 62 7.56 3.59 3.62
C THR A 62 7.95 4.18 4.97
N TYR A 63 8.37 3.35 5.92
CA TYR A 63 8.89 3.80 7.20
C TYR A 63 10.13 4.68 7.04
N ALA A 64 11.07 4.28 6.17
CA ALA A 64 12.28 5.06 5.88
C ALA A 64 11.98 6.42 5.20
N LEU A 65 10.82 6.56 4.56
CA LEU A 65 10.33 7.80 3.93
C LEU A 65 9.36 8.58 4.83
N ASN A 66 9.30 8.27 6.13
CA ASN A 66 8.38 8.89 7.09
C ASN A 66 6.90 8.80 6.64
N GLY A 67 6.57 7.76 5.88
CA GLY A 67 5.23 7.50 5.40
C GLY A 67 4.41 6.66 6.37
N ASN A 68 3.18 6.35 5.95
CA ASN A 68 2.25 5.50 6.68
C ASN A 68 1.73 4.35 5.82
N VAL A 69 1.40 3.23 6.47
CA VAL A 69 0.82 2.04 5.84
C VAL A 69 -0.58 1.82 6.40
N GLN A 70 -1.56 1.67 5.52
CA GLN A 70 -2.95 1.43 5.90
C GLN A 70 -3.50 0.19 5.21
N LYS A 71 -4.05 -0.73 5.99
CA LYS A 71 -4.87 -1.82 5.44
C LYS A 71 -6.25 -1.26 5.08
N VAL A 72 -6.69 -1.47 3.83
CA VAL A 72 -8.01 -1.02 3.35
C VAL A 72 -9.00 -2.17 3.20
N ALA A 73 -8.53 -3.38 2.89
CA ALA A 73 -9.33 -4.60 2.81
C ALA A 73 -8.46 -5.83 3.11
N ASN A 74 -9.02 -7.03 2.97
CA ASN A 74 -8.24 -8.26 3.08
C ASN A 74 -7.19 -8.30 1.95
N ASN A 75 -5.92 -8.40 2.34
CA ASN A 75 -4.77 -8.41 1.44
C ASN A 75 -4.65 -7.18 0.52
N ILE A 76 -5.35 -6.07 0.81
CA ILE A 76 -5.21 -4.80 0.08
C ILE A 76 -4.66 -3.72 1.03
N PHE A 77 -3.57 -3.09 0.62
CA PHE A 77 -2.82 -2.13 1.43
C PHE A 77 -2.54 -0.85 0.67
N VAL A 78 -2.49 0.26 1.41
CA VAL A 78 -2.09 1.57 0.94
C VAL A 78 -0.77 1.94 1.62
N PHE A 79 0.21 2.32 0.83
CA PHE A 79 1.49 2.87 1.27
C PHE A 79 1.51 4.34 0.87
N ALA A 80 1.51 5.24 1.84
CA ALA A 80 1.51 6.67 1.64
C ALA A 80 2.85 7.27 2.06
N PRO A 81 3.49 8.11 1.23
CA PRO A 81 4.60 8.96 1.67
C PRO A 81 4.10 10.08 2.62
N GLU A 82 5.03 10.76 3.29
CA GLU A 82 4.76 11.81 4.31
C GLU A 82 3.74 12.89 3.90
N ASN A 83 3.56 13.13 2.60
CA ASN A 83 2.69 14.19 2.08
C ASN A 83 1.24 13.77 1.86
N VAL A 84 0.88 12.53 2.23
CA VAL A 84 -0.47 11.98 2.04
C VAL A 84 -0.99 11.49 3.38
N ASP A 85 -2.05 12.12 3.86
CA ASP A 85 -2.77 11.66 5.05
C ASP A 85 -3.86 10.65 4.65
N ILE A 86 -4.01 9.59 5.45
CA ILE A 86 -4.98 8.52 5.19
C ILE A 86 -5.99 8.48 6.34
N THR A 87 -7.21 8.93 6.09
CA THR A 87 -8.33 8.75 7.02
C THR A 87 -9.01 7.41 6.75
N ALA A 88 -8.74 6.40 7.58
CA ALA A 88 -9.32 5.07 7.43
C ALA A 88 -10.41 4.82 8.49
N GLY A 89 -11.66 4.59 8.06
CA GLY A 89 -12.79 4.20 8.91
C GLY A 89 -12.92 2.69 9.15
N VAL A 90 -11.88 1.91 8.86
CA VAL A 90 -11.91 0.44 8.91
C VAL A 90 -11.45 -0.09 10.26
N ASN A 91 -12.31 -0.89 10.89
CA ASN A 91 -12.06 -1.57 12.17
C ASN A 91 -10.74 -2.36 12.12
N HIS A 92 -9.81 -1.99 13.00
CA HIS A 92 -8.42 -2.46 13.03
C HIS A 92 -8.34 -3.92 13.53
N LYS A 93 -8.65 -4.91 12.67
CA LYS A 93 -8.20 -6.28 12.90
C LYS A 93 -6.73 -6.36 12.53
N GLY A 94 -5.89 -6.77 13.47
CA GLY A 94 -4.46 -6.96 13.27
C GLY A 94 -4.17 -7.74 11.99
N PHE A 95 -3.05 -7.42 11.35
CA PHE A 95 -2.62 -8.09 10.15
C PHE A 95 -1.97 -9.42 10.49
N SER A 96 -2.70 -10.51 10.32
CA SER A 96 -2.18 -11.88 10.42
C SER A 96 -2.18 -12.51 9.04
N PHE A 97 -0.99 -12.90 8.58
CA PHE A 97 -0.79 -13.75 7.39
C PHE A 97 -1.05 -15.23 7.69
N GLU A 98 -1.45 -15.57 8.92
CA GLU A 98 -1.70 -16.96 9.30
C GLU A 98 -2.91 -17.50 8.57
N ASN A 99 -2.60 -18.37 7.60
CA ASN A 99 -3.44 -19.46 7.18
C ASN A 99 -4.00 -20.15 8.43
N GLU A 100 -5.31 -20.33 8.47
CA GLU A 100 -6.10 -20.89 9.56
C GLU A 100 -5.79 -22.39 9.76
N LYS A 101 -4.57 -22.74 10.14
CA LYS A 101 -4.29 -24.06 10.71
C LYS A 101 -4.95 -24.08 12.08
N LYS A 102 -6.18 -24.59 12.14
CA LYS A 102 -6.78 -25.18 13.34
C LYS A 102 -5.70 -25.93 14.11
N ASN A 103 -5.18 -25.34 15.17
CA ASN A 103 -4.57 -26.11 16.23
C ASN A 103 -5.57 -26.14 17.38
N SER A 104 -6.54 -27.04 17.25
CA SER A 104 -7.26 -27.59 18.39
C SER A 104 -6.21 -28.01 19.42
N ASN A 105 -6.21 -27.38 20.59
CA ASN A 105 -5.34 -27.78 21.70
C ASN A 105 -5.45 -29.30 21.88
N PRO A 106 -4.39 -30.09 21.63
CA PRO A 106 -4.41 -31.54 21.84
C PRO A 106 -4.42 -31.92 23.33
N TRP A 107 -4.34 -30.93 24.23
CA TRP A 107 -4.05 -31.08 25.65
C TRP A 107 -5.03 -30.32 26.54
N LYS A 108 -6.28 -30.13 26.09
CA LYS A 108 -7.37 -29.65 26.95
C LYS A 108 -8.42 -30.74 27.12
#